data_AF-A0A1J4J754-F1
#
_entry.id   AF-A0A1J4J754-F1
#
_cell.length_a   1.000
_cell.length_b   1.000
_cell.length_c   1.000
_cell.angle_alpha   90.00
_cell.angle_beta   90.00
_cell.angle_gamma   90.00
#
_symmetry.space_group_name_H-M   'P 1'
#
loop_
_entity.id
_entity.type
_entity.pdbx_description
1 polymer ?
#
loop_
_entity_poly.entity_id
_entity_poly.type
_entity_poly.pdbx_seq_one_letter_code
_entity_poly.pdbx_strand_id
1 'polypeptide(L)'
;MESKIISLSSRGLKTACNLNSKSFTFCVGEQKYYCDRFAADFISPNVSLLHKMDPTMDSFEINIEDKDGTFQEIIKLMRGDVISIDSMKIGIMLKFARILGNQELEQMIEEMDELQTDLVNCVDILIEKNSIKENVEKEISFIAQHFFEIDKSKLRKLDSLLLYQIINCSEIQLSNEDELFDFVYSCFLNDRSFLSFFEFVKFEYLTAEKVTQFVKEINFTELNIGIWNSLCKRLCDNSVQFVPSETDGNSRFINNKINLQINKNDPFEGIIQYLNNQCGGNSHEKGVIEVTASSTACNSCVGVIDKNWGSNWLSNDDSDSWWMVDFKSNEVAINGYSIKTYDYGAGRQHLRTWRLEGSNDGKEWFSIDEQRDNDQLNGSNFFATWECETSQPFRFVRIRQTGENHCGMHYFSLSGVEFFGSLTRK
;
A
#
# COMPACT_ATOMS: atom_id res chain seq x y z
N MET A 1 18.65 13.32 -11.89
CA MET A 1 19.59 13.90 -10.90
C MET A 1 19.72 15.37 -11.22
N GLU A 2 18.88 16.19 -10.59
CA GLU A 2 19.01 17.64 -10.69
C GLU A 2 20.12 18.06 -9.73
N SER A 3 21.24 18.54 -10.28
CA SER A 3 22.30 19.16 -9.49
C SER A 3 21.77 20.49 -8.94
N LYS A 4 21.39 20.52 -7.65
CA LYS A 4 20.94 21.74 -6.97
C LYS A 4 22.12 22.59 -6.52
N ILE A 5 21.93 23.90 -6.51
CA ILE A 5 22.96 24.91 -6.44
C ILE A 5 22.91 25.64 -5.08
N ILE A 6 24.02 25.74 -4.35
CA ILE A 6 24.11 26.45 -3.06
C ILE A 6 25.06 27.66 -3.15
N SER A 7 24.64 28.76 -2.53
CA SER A 7 25.44 29.97 -2.29
C SER A 7 25.12 30.56 -0.92
N LEU A 8 26.16 30.92 -0.14
CA LEU A 8 25.98 31.55 1.18
C LEU A 8 25.65 33.04 1.07
N SER A 9 24.81 33.57 1.95
CA SER A 9 24.48 34.99 2.04
C SER A 9 25.50 35.79 2.84
N SER A 10 25.30 37.11 2.92
CA SER A 10 26.14 38.04 3.67
C SER A 10 26.03 37.91 5.20
N ARG A 11 25.24 36.96 5.74
CA ARG A 11 25.03 36.81 7.20
C ARG A 11 26.29 36.39 7.95
N GLY A 12 27.16 35.59 7.34
CA GLY A 12 28.45 35.18 7.92
C GLY A 12 29.40 36.35 8.24
N LEU A 13 29.18 37.55 7.67
CA LEU A 13 29.97 38.75 7.98
C LEU A 13 29.74 39.26 9.41
N LYS A 14 28.64 38.89 10.07
CA LYS A 14 28.41 39.25 11.49
C LYS A 14 29.36 38.52 12.44
N THR A 15 29.85 37.36 12.03
CA THR A 15 30.74 36.50 12.81
C THR A 15 32.21 36.77 12.50
N ALA A 16 32.53 37.32 11.33
CA ALA A 16 33.89 37.68 10.93
C ALA A 16 34.45 38.85 11.77
N CYS A 17 35.22 38.53 12.83
CA CYS A 17 35.76 39.52 13.75
C CYS A 17 37.20 39.95 13.42
N ASN A 18 37.93 39.20 12.59
CA ASN A 18 39.36 39.42 12.32
C ASN A 18 39.66 39.74 10.86
N LEU A 19 40.12 40.96 10.59
CA LEU A 19 40.55 41.44 9.25
C LEU A 19 41.98 41.01 8.86
N ASN A 20 42.65 40.19 9.68
CA ASN A 20 44.04 39.80 9.45
C ASN A 20 44.15 38.53 8.60
N SER A 21 44.88 38.63 7.48
CA SER A 21 45.20 37.54 6.54
C SER A 21 46.26 36.59 7.11
N LYS A 22 45.96 35.91 8.21
CA LYS A 22 46.77 34.79 8.72
C LYS A 22 46.15 33.48 8.25
N SER A 23 47.00 32.50 7.95
CA SER A 23 46.60 31.15 7.60
C SER A 23 45.93 30.44 8.78
N PHE A 24 44.84 29.75 8.52
CA PHE A 24 44.10 28.90 9.45
C PHE A 24 43.90 27.50 8.84
N THR A 25 43.94 26.46 9.66
CA THR A 25 43.92 25.06 9.20
C THR A 25 42.74 24.29 9.80
N PHE A 26 41.85 23.76 8.96
CA PHE A 26 40.87 22.76 9.38
C PHE A 26 41.48 21.36 9.27
N CYS A 27 41.52 20.62 10.37
CA CYS A 27 41.97 19.24 10.42
C CYS A 27 40.74 18.33 10.41
N VAL A 28 40.43 17.70 9.28
CA VAL A 28 39.27 16.82 9.10
C VAL A 28 39.76 15.37 9.02
N GLY A 29 39.68 14.63 10.12
CA GLY A 29 40.30 13.30 10.22
C GLY A 29 41.81 13.36 9.95
N GLU A 30 42.29 12.64 8.93
CA GLU A 30 43.70 12.67 8.50
C GLU A 30 44.02 13.82 7.52
N GLN A 31 43.01 14.51 6.97
CA GLN A 31 43.19 15.55 5.96
C GLN A 31 43.29 16.95 6.58
N LYS A 32 44.12 17.81 5.97
CA LYS A 32 44.33 19.20 6.39
C LYS A 32 43.93 20.17 5.28
N TYR A 33 43.02 21.09 5.59
CA TYR A 33 42.54 22.11 4.66
C TYR A 33 42.98 23.50 5.12
N TYR A 34 43.66 24.22 4.24
CA TYR A 34 44.19 25.56 4.51
C TYR A 34 43.24 26.64 4.01
N CYS A 35 42.98 27.63 4.86
CA CYS A 35 42.13 28.77 4.54
C CYS A 35 42.61 30.04 5.24
N ASP A 36 42.03 31.18 4.89
CA ASP A 36 42.28 32.43 5.60
C ASP A 36 41.46 32.47 6.90
N ARG A 37 42.03 33.05 7.96
CA ARG A 37 41.34 33.19 9.24
C ARG A 37 40.01 33.93 9.14
N PHE A 38 39.94 34.95 8.29
CA PHE A 38 38.68 35.66 8.01
C PHE A 38 37.63 34.74 7.38
N ALA A 39 38.04 33.90 6.43
CA ALA A 39 37.15 32.94 5.78
C ALA A 39 36.67 31.85 6.77
N ALA A 40 37.55 31.43 7.69
CA ALA A 40 37.20 30.51 8.77
C ALA A 40 36.19 31.12 9.77
N ASP A 41 36.35 32.40 10.14
CA ASP A 41 35.41 33.12 11.00
C ASP A 41 34.06 33.38 10.31
N PHE A 42 34.07 33.57 8.99
CA PHE A 42 32.87 33.79 8.18
C PHE A 42 31.98 32.55 8.12
N ILE A 43 32.57 31.38 7.88
CA ILE A 43 31.84 30.12 7.69
C ILE A 43 31.47 29.44 9.00
N SER A 44 32.25 29.63 10.07
CA SER A 44 32.12 28.89 11.32
C SER A 44 31.96 29.82 12.51
N PRO A 45 30.72 30.04 12.98
CA PRO A 45 30.47 30.74 14.24
C PRO A 45 31.23 30.15 15.43
N ASN A 46 31.46 28.84 15.45
CA ASN A 46 32.24 28.17 16.49
C ASN A 46 33.72 28.57 16.45
N VAL A 47 34.33 28.64 15.26
CA VAL A 47 35.72 29.11 15.10
C VAL A 47 35.84 30.59 15.47
N SER A 48 34.86 31.43 15.10
CA SER A 48 34.81 32.83 15.52
C SER A 48 34.76 32.98 17.04
N LEU A 49 33.95 32.16 17.72
CA LEU A 49 33.87 32.15 19.18
C LEU A 49 35.19 31.69 19.82
N LEU A 50 35.84 30.68 19.25
CA LEU A 50 37.17 30.23 19.68
C LEU A 50 38.21 31.34 19.52
N HIS A 51 38.22 32.05 18.38
CA HIS A 51 39.16 33.16 18.18
C HIS A 51 38.91 34.36 19.11
N LYS A 52 37.68 34.57 19.57
CA LYS A 52 37.38 35.58 20.61
C LYS A 52 37.94 35.18 21.97
N MET A 53 37.97 33.88 22.27
CA MET A 53 38.53 33.35 23.52
C MET A 53 40.06 33.24 23.47
N ASP A 54 40.60 32.78 22.35
CA ASP A 54 42.03 32.65 22.09
C ASP A 54 42.41 33.17 20.69
N PRO A 55 42.96 34.40 20.60
CA PRO A 55 43.43 34.98 19.35
C PRO A 55 44.65 34.28 18.74
N THR A 56 45.28 33.32 19.41
CA THR A 56 46.47 32.62 18.89
C THR A 56 46.16 31.32 18.17
N MET A 57 44.95 30.78 18.31
CA MET A 57 44.54 29.57 17.61
C MET A 57 44.62 29.71 16.08
N ASP A 58 45.20 28.69 15.45
CA ASP A 58 45.46 28.60 14.02
C ASP A 58 44.92 27.29 13.39
N SER A 59 44.31 26.42 14.20
CA SER A 59 43.75 25.14 13.75
C SER A 59 42.45 24.76 14.47
N PHE A 60 41.59 24.01 13.78
CA PHE A 60 40.35 23.45 14.32
C PHE A 60 40.17 22.00 13.88
N GLU A 61 39.93 21.10 14.84
CA GLU A 61 39.80 19.66 14.59
C GLU A 61 38.33 19.25 14.39
N ILE A 62 38.08 18.50 13.32
CA ILE A 62 36.79 17.94 12.94
C ILE A 62 36.97 16.42 12.85
N ASN A 63 36.43 15.71 13.84
CA ASN A 63 36.53 14.25 13.94
C ASN A 63 35.50 13.54 13.04
N ILE A 64 35.60 13.73 11.72
CA ILE A 64 34.81 13.03 10.70
C ILE A 64 35.78 12.51 9.62
N GLU A 65 35.63 11.25 9.23
CA GLU A 65 36.35 10.69 8.08
C GLU A 65 35.80 11.26 6.77
N ASP A 66 36.55 12.16 6.13
CA ASP A 66 36.22 12.67 4.79
C ASP A 66 36.93 11.83 3.71
N LYS A 67 36.28 10.76 3.26
CA LYS A 67 36.83 9.86 2.22
C LYS A 67 36.76 10.47 0.82
N ASP A 68 35.83 11.39 0.59
CA ASP A 68 35.49 11.92 -0.74
C ASP A 68 35.94 13.38 -0.96
N GLY A 69 36.57 14.00 0.03
CA GLY A 69 37.02 15.40 -0.04
C GLY A 69 35.85 16.40 -0.05
N THR A 70 34.74 16.03 0.58
CA THR A 70 33.50 16.83 0.65
C THR A 70 33.74 18.18 1.33
N PHE A 71 34.69 18.26 2.27
CA PHE A 71 35.04 19.52 2.93
C PHE A 71 35.68 20.53 1.97
N GLN A 72 36.23 20.08 0.84
CA GLN A 72 36.76 20.99 -0.19
C GLN A 72 35.64 21.79 -0.87
N GLU A 73 34.42 21.27 -0.92
CA GLU A 73 33.24 22.00 -1.41
C GLU A 73 32.84 23.12 -0.43
N ILE A 74 32.99 22.87 0.88
CA ILE A 74 32.80 23.92 1.91
C ILE A 74 33.86 25.01 1.75
N ILE A 75 35.12 24.67 1.50
CA ILE A 75 36.18 25.67 1.23
C ILE A 75 35.85 26.52 0.00
N LYS A 76 35.23 25.95 -1.05
CA LYS A 76 34.75 26.72 -2.21
C LYS A 76 33.63 27.67 -1.81
N LEU A 77 32.67 27.22 -1.00
CA LEU A 77 31.64 28.10 -0.43
C LEU A 77 32.24 29.27 0.37
N MET A 78 33.33 29.05 1.12
CA MET A 78 34.02 30.13 1.86
C MET A 78 34.56 31.23 0.94
N ARG A 79 34.89 30.89 -0.32
CA ARG A 79 35.41 31.84 -1.32
C ARG A 79 34.30 32.57 -2.09
N GLY A 80 33.04 32.23 -1.81
CA GLY A 80 31.87 32.75 -2.53
C GLY A 80 31.55 31.97 -3.81
N ASP A 81 32.20 30.82 -4.03
CA ASP A 81 31.87 29.96 -5.16
C ASP A 81 30.56 29.22 -4.91
N VAL A 82 29.85 29.01 -5.99
CA VAL A 82 28.59 28.27 -6.02
C VAL A 82 28.89 26.79 -6.17
N ILE A 83 28.32 25.93 -5.30
CA ILE A 83 28.54 24.48 -5.35
C ILE A 83 27.29 23.73 -5.78
N SER A 84 27.49 22.58 -6.42
CA SER A 84 26.44 21.60 -6.71
C SER A 84 26.59 20.39 -5.78
N ILE A 85 25.63 20.14 -4.90
CA ILE A 85 25.67 18.98 -4.00
C ILE A 85 24.98 17.79 -4.67
N ASP A 86 25.62 16.63 -4.57
CA ASP A 86 25.07 15.33 -4.97
C ASP A 86 24.34 14.67 -3.79
N SER A 87 23.29 13.89 -4.05
CA SER A 87 22.40 13.36 -3.00
C SER A 87 23.12 12.47 -1.98
N MET A 88 24.18 11.76 -2.40
CA MET A 88 25.01 10.94 -1.50
C MET A 88 25.89 11.76 -0.55
N LYS A 89 26.15 13.03 -0.85
CA LYS A 89 27.04 13.91 -0.07
C LYS A 89 26.31 14.76 0.96
N ILE A 90 24.98 14.85 0.87
CA ILE A 90 24.12 15.67 1.74
C ILE A 90 24.34 15.32 3.22
N GLY A 91 24.31 14.02 3.57
CA GLY A 91 24.45 13.57 4.96
C GLY A 91 25.81 13.92 5.60
N ILE A 92 26.90 13.88 4.84
CA ILE A 92 28.23 14.30 5.32
C ILE A 92 28.31 15.83 5.42
N MET A 93 27.75 16.55 4.46
CA MET A 93 27.75 18.00 4.42
C MET A 93 26.94 18.63 5.57
N LEU A 94 25.82 18.01 5.94
CA LEU A 94 25.01 18.41 7.10
C LEU A 94 25.79 18.23 8.43
N LYS A 95 26.57 17.15 8.56
CA LYS A 95 27.46 16.96 9.73
C LYS A 95 28.49 18.08 9.84
N PHE A 96 29.08 18.50 8.71
CA PHE A 96 30.02 19.62 8.71
C PHE A 96 29.34 20.95 9.06
N ALA A 97 28.16 21.24 8.51
CA ALA A 97 27.42 22.47 8.82
C ALA A 97 27.16 22.63 10.33
N ARG A 98 26.77 21.53 11.00
CA ARG A 98 26.53 21.50 12.45
C ARG A 98 27.79 21.70 13.28
N ILE A 99 28.90 21.04 12.92
CA ILE A 99 30.17 21.19 13.64
C ILE A 99 30.71 22.62 13.52
N LEU A 100 30.56 23.23 12.35
CA LEU A 100 30.93 24.63 12.13
C LEU A 100 29.97 25.59 12.86
N GLY A 101 28.76 25.14 13.22
CA GLY A 101 27.72 25.95 13.84
C GLY A 101 27.06 26.91 12.85
N ASN A 102 27.14 26.61 11.55
CA ASN A 102 26.58 27.47 10.50
C ASN A 102 25.11 27.13 10.25
N GLN A 103 24.23 27.83 10.97
CA GLN A 103 22.79 27.66 10.88
C GLN A 103 22.22 27.96 9.49
N GLU A 104 22.86 28.83 8.71
CA GLU A 104 22.40 29.14 7.35
C GLU A 104 22.69 27.99 6.39
N LEU A 105 23.89 27.42 6.47
CA LEU A 105 24.25 26.25 5.66
C LEU A 105 23.39 25.04 6.04
N GLU A 106 23.10 24.86 7.33
CA GLU A 106 22.20 23.84 7.85
C GLU A 106 20.79 24.00 7.28
N GLN A 107 20.19 25.18 7.39
CA GLN A 107 18.85 25.46 6.84
C GLN A 107 18.77 25.26 5.32
N MET A 108 19.77 25.71 4.56
CA MET A 108 19.78 25.52 3.10
C MET A 108 19.86 24.04 2.71
N ILE A 109 20.59 23.23 3.48
CA ILE A 109 20.69 21.79 3.22
C ILE A 109 19.38 21.08 3.62
N GLU A 110 18.77 21.47 4.74
CA GLU A 110 17.49 20.95 5.21
C GLU A 110 16.35 21.28 4.22
N GLU A 111 16.28 22.53 3.72
CA GLU A 111 15.31 22.94 2.68
C GLU A 111 15.54 22.20 1.35
N MET A 112 16.77 21.75 1.07
CA MET A 112 17.07 20.94 -0.11
C MET A 112 16.69 19.47 0.05
N ASP A 113 16.76 18.93 1.28
CA ASP A 113 16.40 17.56 1.65
C ASP A 113 14.88 17.35 1.77
N GLU A 114 14.10 18.42 2.03
CA GLU A 114 12.62 18.38 2.01
C GLU A 114 12.02 18.02 0.63
N LEU A 115 12.83 17.87 -0.42
CA LEU A 115 12.40 17.56 -1.78
C LEU A 115 13.06 16.27 -2.31
N GLN A 116 12.62 15.11 -1.79
CA GLN A 116 12.36 13.83 -2.49
C GLN A 116 12.45 12.63 -1.51
N THR A 117 11.51 12.51 -0.56
CA THR A 117 11.22 11.19 0.03
C THR A 117 10.47 10.37 -1.01
N ASP A 118 11.22 9.58 -1.78
CA ASP A 118 10.68 8.60 -2.70
C ASP A 118 10.51 7.26 -1.97
N LEU A 119 9.64 6.38 -2.50
CA LEU A 119 9.42 5.02 -1.97
C LEU A 119 10.72 4.21 -1.83
N VAL A 120 11.74 4.53 -2.65
CA VAL A 120 12.99 3.78 -2.70
C VAL A 120 13.98 4.20 -1.62
N ASN A 121 14.03 5.50 -1.28
CA ASN A 121 15.05 6.09 -0.42
C ASN A 121 14.55 6.40 1.00
N CYS A 122 13.23 6.38 1.24
CA CYS A 122 12.63 6.76 2.53
C CYS A 122 13.22 6.01 3.75
N VAL A 123 13.47 4.71 3.62
CA VAL A 123 14.05 3.89 4.71
C VAL A 123 15.50 4.26 4.99
N ASP A 124 16.29 4.51 3.95
CA ASP A 124 17.70 4.88 4.10
C ASP A 124 17.83 6.30 4.70
N ILE A 125 16.98 7.23 4.27
CA ILE A 125 16.87 8.59 4.84
C ILE A 125 16.50 8.52 6.33
N LEU A 126 15.55 7.67 6.71
CA LEU A 126 15.17 7.50 8.11
C LEU A 126 16.35 7.01 8.97
N ILE A 127 17.13 6.06 8.47
CA ILE A 127 18.32 5.54 9.16
C ILE A 127 19.35 6.66 9.35
N GLU A 128 19.60 7.45 8.31
CA GLU A 128 20.54 8.57 8.36
C GLU A 128 20.09 9.64 9.35
N LYS A 129 18.82 10.08 9.29
CA LYS A 129 18.27 11.08 10.21
C LYS A 129 18.25 10.61 11.66
N ASN A 130 17.95 9.33 11.90
CA ASN A 130 18.01 8.75 13.25
C ASN A 130 19.44 8.70 13.79
N SER A 131 20.43 8.38 12.96
CA SER A 131 21.86 8.40 13.36
C SER A 131 22.32 9.80 13.79
N ILE A 132 21.64 10.82 13.29
CA ILE A 132 21.92 12.24 13.48
C ILE A 132 21.06 12.85 14.61
N LYS A 133 20.15 12.07 15.23
CA LYS A 133 19.17 12.49 16.26
C LYS A 133 18.28 13.66 15.81
N GLU A 134 17.92 13.68 14.54
CA GLU A 134 17.01 14.67 13.97
C GLU A 134 15.55 14.28 14.21
N ASN A 135 14.61 15.20 13.95
CA ASN A 135 13.18 14.86 13.99
C ASN A 135 12.84 13.91 12.84
N VAL A 136 12.45 12.69 13.18
CA VAL A 136 12.11 11.60 12.24
C VAL A 136 10.61 11.41 12.04
N GLU A 137 9.77 12.24 12.68
CA GLU A 137 8.31 12.07 12.66
C GLU A 137 7.72 12.12 11.25
N LYS A 138 8.22 13.01 10.37
CA LYS A 138 7.71 13.15 9.00
C LYS A 138 7.99 11.90 8.17
N GLU A 139 9.19 11.35 8.26
CA GLU A 139 9.61 10.14 7.56
C GLU A 139 8.88 8.91 8.07
N ILE A 140 8.66 8.82 9.39
CA ILE A 140 7.86 7.76 10.01
C ILE A 140 6.42 7.81 9.48
N SER A 141 5.79 8.98 9.46
CA SER A 141 4.45 9.15 8.89
C SER A 141 4.41 8.77 7.40
N PHE A 142 5.40 9.19 6.61
CA PHE A 142 5.47 8.83 5.19
C PHE A 142 5.62 7.32 4.98
N ILE A 143 6.50 6.66 5.74
CA ILE A 143 6.69 5.20 5.67
C ILE A 143 5.43 4.47 6.15
N ALA A 144 4.74 4.97 7.17
CA ALA A 144 3.50 4.40 7.64
C ALA A 144 2.40 4.47 6.56
N GLN A 145 2.25 5.62 5.88
CA GLN A 145 1.28 5.80 4.80
C GLN A 145 1.59 4.93 3.57
N HIS A 146 2.86 4.64 3.29
CA HIS A 146 3.27 3.80 2.16
C HIS A 146 3.75 2.41 2.57
N PHE A 147 3.38 1.93 3.77
CA PHE A 147 3.92 0.69 4.33
C PHE A 147 3.69 -0.53 3.43
N PHE A 148 2.52 -0.60 2.79
CA PHE A 148 2.18 -1.63 1.80
C PHE A 148 3.11 -1.65 0.57
N GLU A 149 3.55 -0.47 0.12
CA GLU A 149 4.32 -0.32 -1.13
C GLU A 149 5.82 -0.59 -0.93
N ILE A 150 6.29 -0.50 0.31
CA ILE A 150 7.71 -0.62 0.66
C ILE A 150 8.12 -2.09 0.76
N ASP A 151 9.31 -2.41 0.23
CA ASP A 151 9.89 -3.74 0.37
C ASP A 151 10.22 -4.05 1.84
N LYS A 152 9.57 -5.10 2.36
CA LYS A 152 9.77 -5.63 3.72
C LYS A 152 11.22 -5.97 4.02
N SER A 153 12.03 -6.31 3.01
CA SER A 153 13.46 -6.58 3.19
C SER A 153 14.24 -5.37 3.70
N LYS A 154 13.84 -4.16 3.27
CA LYS A 154 14.45 -2.89 3.71
C LYS A 154 14.02 -2.52 5.12
N LEU A 155 12.73 -2.70 5.43
CA LEU A 155 12.18 -2.41 6.76
C LEU A 155 12.85 -3.24 7.86
N ARG A 156 13.28 -4.48 7.56
CA ARG A 156 14.04 -5.32 8.50
C ARG A 156 15.40 -4.77 8.91
N LYS A 157 15.96 -3.79 8.18
CA LYS A 157 17.22 -3.14 8.54
C LYS A 157 17.04 -2.10 9.66
N LEU A 158 15.80 -1.69 9.92
CA LEU A 158 15.50 -0.67 10.93
C LEU A 158 15.65 -1.24 12.34
N ASP A 159 16.01 -0.35 13.27
CA ASP A 159 16.03 -0.69 14.70
C ASP A 159 14.61 -0.95 15.21
N SER A 160 14.53 -1.81 16.24
CA SER A 160 13.31 -2.17 16.95
C SER A 160 12.51 -0.94 17.41
N LEU A 161 13.17 0.12 17.88
CA LEU A 161 12.51 1.35 18.31
C LEU A 161 11.81 2.09 17.15
N LEU A 162 12.46 2.19 15.99
CA LEU A 162 11.89 2.83 14.81
C LEU A 162 10.72 2.03 14.24
N LEU A 163 10.86 0.70 14.19
CA LEU A 163 9.77 -0.17 13.76
C LEU A 163 8.55 -0.04 14.68
N TYR A 164 8.78 0.08 15.99
CA TYR A 164 7.69 0.29 16.95
C TYR A 164 6.96 1.60 16.66
N GLN A 165 7.69 2.69 16.40
CA GLN A 165 7.11 3.99 16.07
C GLN A 165 6.32 3.98 14.75
N ILE A 166 6.83 3.28 13.73
CA ILE A 166 6.14 3.13 12.43
C ILE A 166 4.83 2.33 12.61
N ILE A 167 4.88 1.19 13.29
CA ILE A 167 3.73 0.28 13.41
C ILE A 167 2.64 0.88 14.33
N ASN A 168 3.04 1.64 15.35
CA ASN A 168 2.14 2.36 16.24
C ASN A 168 1.58 3.66 15.62
N CYS A 169 2.07 4.08 14.45
CA CYS A 169 1.58 5.30 13.80
C CYS A 169 0.10 5.16 13.42
N SER A 170 -0.72 6.17 13.74
CA SER A 170 -2.15 6.18 13.43
C SER A 170 -2.44 6.24 11.93
N GLU A 171 -1.47 6.70 11.13
CA GLU A 171 -1.59 6.86 9.68
C GLU A 171 -1.09 5.62 8.90
N ILE A 172 -0.76 4.52 9.58
CA ILE A 172 -0.29 3.32 8.90
C ILE A 172 -1.35 2.78 7.95
N GLN A 173 -0.97 2.57 6.69
CA GLN A 173 -1.85 2.02 5.65
C GLN A 173 -1.41 0.61 5.26
N LEU A 174 -2.32 -0.34 5.41
CA LEU A 174 -2.12 -1.74 5.11
C LEU A 174 -3.08 -2.20 4.02
N SER A 175 -2.66 -3.18 3.21
CA SER A 175 -3.58 -3.85 2.29
C SER A 175 -4.51 -4.80 3.04
N ASN A 176 -3.96 -5.55 3.98
CA ASN A 176 -4.64 -6.46 4.88
C ASN A 176 -3.83 -6.64 6.18
N GLU A 177 -4.47 -7.18 7.22
CA GLU A 177 -3.80 -7.38 8.51
C GLU A 177 -2.86 -8.60 8.48
N ASP A 178 -3.10 -9.56 7.58
CA ASP A 178 -2.27 -10.75 7.39
C ASP A 178 -0.84 -10.37 6.97
N GLU A 179 -0.67 -9.31 6.17
CA GLU A 179 0.63 -8.80 5.74
C GLU A 179 1.44 -8.23 6.90
N LEU A 180 0.79 -7.46 7.78
CA LEU A 180 1.42 -6.97 9.00
C LEU A 180 1.79 -8.13 9.92
N PHE A 181 0.89 -9.11 10.06
CA PHE A 181 1.16 -10.33 10.83
C PHE A 181 2.37 -11.07 10.29
N ASP A 182 2.45 -11.30 8.98
CA ASP A 182 3.56 -12.02 8.35
C ASP A 182 4.89 -11.27 8.51
N PHE A 183 4.86 -9.93 8.39
CA PHE A 183 6.03 -9.10 8.66
C PHE A 183 6.49 -9.24 10.12
N VAL A 184 5.61 -8.99 11.09
CA VAL A 184 5.92 -9.07 12.52
C VAL A 184 6.37 -10.49 12.91
N TYR A 185 5.68 -11.51 12.42
CA TYR A 185 6.03 -12.91 12.65
C TYR A 185 7.42 -13.25 12.10
N SER A 186 7.77 -12.73 10.92
CA SER A 186 9.10 -12.94 10.36
C SER A 186 10.22 -12.25 11.17
N CYS A 187 9.94 -11.10 11.80
CA CYS A 187 10.87 -10.45 12.72
C CYS A 187 10.97 -11.21 14.05
N PHE A 188 9.83 -11.69 14.57
CA PHE A 188 9.73 -12.49 15.79
C PHE A 188 10.53 -13.80 15.72
N LEU A 189 10.57 -14.46 14.56
CA LEU A 189 11.39 -15.67 14.37
C LEU A 189 12.89 -15.40 14.56
N ASN A 190 13.35 -14.16 14.32
CA ASN A 190 14.75 -13.77 14.50
C ASN A 190 15.00 -13.21 15.91
N ASP A 191 14.08 -12.43 16.45
CA ASP A 191 14.18 -11.81 17.77
C ASP A 191 12.85 -11.85 18.53
N ARG A 192 12.84 -12.53 19.68
CA ARG A 192 11.67 -12.71 20.53
C ARG A 192 11.12 -11.40 21.10
N SER A 193 11.91 -10.33 21.14
CA SER A 193 11.51 -9.00 21.60
C SER A 193 10.33 -8.42 20.81
N PHE A 194 10.18 -8.84 19.54
CA PHE A 194 9.09 -8.45 18.66
C PHE A 194 7.72 -9.01 19.05
N LEU A 195 7.63 -9.87 20.07
CA LEU A 195 6.34 -10.36 20.54
C LEU A 195 5.40 -9.22 20.94
N SER A 196 5.93 -8.14 21.53
CA SER A 196 5.17 -6.95 21.89
C SER A 196 4.48 -6.26 20.71
N PHE A 197 4.96 -6.48 19.48
CA PHE A 197 4.42 -5.83 18.28
C PHE A 197 3.11 -6.47 17.81
N PHE A 198 2.82 -7.70 18.22
CA PHE A 198 1.53 -8.33 17.95
C PHE A 198 0.36 -7.60 18.62
N GLU A 199 0.61 -6.74 19.62
CA GLU A 199 -0.41 -5.85 20.19
C GLU A 199 -1.01 -4.89 19.15
N PHE A 200 -0.22 -4.48 18.15
CA PHE A 200 -0.67 -3.62 17.06
C PHE A 200 -1.34 -4.38 15.92
N VAL A 201 -1.37 -5.71 16.00
CA VAL A 201 -2.04 -6.57 15.02
C VAL A 201 -3.49 -6.77 15.44
N LYS A 202 -4.42 -6.43 14.57
CA LYS A 202 -5.86 -6.57 14.78
C LYS A 202 -6.32 -7.99 14.43
N PHE A 203 -6.28 -8.89 15.40
CA PHE A 203 -6.69 -10.30 15.24
C PHE A 203 -8.12 -10.49 14.73
N GLU A 204 -9.01 -9.49 14.93
CA GLU A 204 -10.36 -9.43 14.33
C GLU A 204 -10.35 -9.58 12.80
N TYR A 205 -9.31 -9.07 12.12
CA TYR A 205 -9.20 -9.08 10.66
C TYR A 205 -8.21 -10.13 10.11
N LEU A 206 -7.63 -10.98 10.96
CA LEU A 206 -6.71 -12.04 10.51
C LEU A 206 -7.46 -13.27 9.97
N THR A 207 -6.88 -13.92 8.97
CA THR A 207 -7.38 -15.22 8.50
C THR A 207 -7.22 -16.31 9.57
N ALA A 208 -8.09 -17.32 9.52
CA ALA A 208 -8.09 -18.42 10.48
C ALA A 208 -6.77 -19.21 10.49
N GLU A 209 -6.09 -19.28 9.33
CA GLU A 209 -4.78 -19.91 9.19
C GLU A 209 -3.71 -19.17 10.03
N LYS A 210 -3.63 -17.85 9.92
CA LYS A 210 -2.65 -17.03 10.66
C LYS A 210 -2.91 -17.02 12.16
N VAL A 211 -4.17 -16.98 12.58
CA VAL A 211 -4.52 -17.13 14.00
C VAL A 211 -4.09 -18.49 14.53
N THR A 212 -4.32 -19.56 13.76
CA THR A 212 -3.87 -20.91 14.13
C THR A 212 -2.35 -20.99 14.23
N GLN A 213 -1.63 -20.33 13.33
CA GLN A 213 -0.18 -20.22 13.35
C GLN A 213 0.31 -19.49 14.62
N PHE A 214 -0.32 -18.37 14.99
CA PHE A 214 0.00 -17.62 16.20
C PHE A 214 -0.15 -18.47 17.47
N VAL A 215 -1.31 -19.12 17.64
CA VAL A 215 -1.65 -19.88 18.85
C VAL A 215 -0.76 -21.12 19.03
N LYS A 216 -0.25 -21.70 17.95
CA LYS A 216 0.66 -22.86 18.02
C LYS A 216 2.06 -22.50 18.51
N GLU A 217 2.53 -21.29 18.23
CA GLU A 217 3.92 -20.89 18.44
C GLU A 217 4.14 -20.10 19.74
N ILE A 218 3.10 -19.41 20.24
CA ILE A 218 3.22 -18.50 21.40
C ILE A 218 2.53 -19.08 22.62
N ASN A 219 3.26 -19.10 23.74
CA ASN A 219 2.73 -19.58 25.01
C ASN A 219 1.90 -18.50 25.73
N PHE A 220 0.90 -18.93 26.49
CA PHE A 220 0.05 -18.03 27.27
C PHE A 220 0.84 -17.10 28.20
N THR A 221 1.95 -17.58 28.77
CA THR A 221 2.80 -16.79 29.68
C THR A 221 3.53 -15.63 29.02
N GLU A 222 3.62 -15.64 27.70
CA GLU A 222 4.30 -14.62 26.91
C GLU A 222 3.32 -13.54 26.42
N LEU A 223 2.01 -13.77 26.54
CA LEU A 223 0.99 -12.83 26.08
C LEU A 223 0.99 -11.56 26.92
N ASN A 224 0.97 -10.41 26.24
CA ASN A 224 0.66 -9.14 26.87
C ASN A 224 -0.86 -8.87 26.87
N ILE A 225 -1.29 -7.87 27.65
CA ILE A 225 -2.71 -7.51 27.79
C ILE A 225 -3.31 -7.07 26.45
N GLY A 226 -2.54 -6.36 25.62
CA GLY A 226 -3.00 -5.89 24.31
C GLY A 226 -3.30 -7.02 23.34
N ILE A 227 -2.38 -7.97 23.19
CA ILE A 227 -2.56 -9.19 22.39
C ILE A 227 -3.76 -9.99 22.91
N TRP A 228 -3.86 -10.17 24.22
CA TRP A 228 -4.99 -10.88 24.82
C TRP A 228 -6.33 -10.21 24.50
N ASN A 229 -6.40 -8.88 24.62
CA ASN A 229 -7.61 -8.13 24.28
C ASN A 229 -7.98 -8.26 22.80
N SER A 230 -7.00 -8.22 21.88
CA SER A 230 -7.22 -8.43 20.45
C SER A 230 -7.72 -9.84 20.14
N LEU A 231 -7.18 -10.87 20.82
CA LEU A 231 -7.69 -12.24 20.72
C LEU A 231 -9.10 -12.36 21.30
N CYS A 232 -9.39 -11.75 22.45
CA CYS A 232 -10.73 -11.74 23.01
C CYS A 232 -11.75 -11.07 22.07
N LYS A 233 -11.40 -9.94 21.44
CA LYS A 233 -12.26 -9.31 20.42
C LYS A 233 -12.58 -10.28 19.30
N ARG A 234 -11.57 -10.95 18.74
CA ARG A 234 -11.76 -11.98 17.70
C ARG A 234 -12.66 -13.14 18.16
N LEU A 235 -12.54 -13.58 19.40
CA LEU A 235 -13.35 -14.68 19.95
C LEU A 235 -14.79 -14.27 20.29
N CYS A 236 -15.00 -13.01 20.66
CA CYS A 236 -16.33 -12.47 20.97
C CYS A 236 -17.10 -12.03 19.72
N ASP A 237 -16.41 -11.76 18.62
CA ASP A 237 -17.03 -11.40 17.36
C ASP A 237 -17.54 -12.65 16.62
N ASN A 238 -18.84 -12.94 16.80
CA ASN A 238 -19.53 -13.98 16.03
C ASN A 238 -19.81 -13.55 14.58
N SER A 239 -19.49 -12.30 14.22
CA SER A 239 -19.57 -11.84 12.86
C SER A 239 -18.25 -12.14 12.17
N VAL A 240 -18.32 -12.82 11.03
CA VAL A 240 -17.18 -13.02 10.12
C VAL A 240 -16.92 -11.69 9.40
N GLN A 241 -16.91 -10.56 10.11
CA GLN A 241 -16.64 -9.24 9.54
C GLN A 241 -15.12 -9.05 9.50
N PHE A 242 -14.55 -9.34 8.35
CA PHE A 242 -13.14 -9.08 8.04
C PHE A 242 -12.86 -7.60 7.71
N VAL A 243 -13.83 -6.71 7.93
CA VAL A 243 -13.76 -5.29 7.55
C VAL A 243 -14.33 -4.44 8.67
N PRO A 244 -13.70 -3.32 9.06
CA PRO A 244 -14.29 -2.39 10.00
C PRO A 244 -15.63 -1.86 9.51
N SER A 245 -16.62 -1.79 10.40
CA SER A 245 -17.83 -1.00 10.14
C SER A 245 -17.46 0.46 9.84
N GLU A 246 -18.15 1.12 8.89
CA GLU A 246 -17.91 2.53 8.52
C GLU A 246 -18.01 3.51 9.72
N THR A 247 -18.53 3.05 10.87
CA THR A 247 -18.60 3.78 12.13
C THR A 247 -17.31 3.75 12.97
N ASP A 248 -16.39 2.81 12.71
CA ASP A 248 -15.06 2.81 13.31
C ASP A 248 -14.12 3.60 12.41
N GLY A 249 -13.86 4.86 12.75
CA GLY A 249 -13.01 5.81 12.03
C GLY A 249 -11.51 5.44 11.93
N ASN A 250 -11.18 4.15 11.84
CA ASN A 250 -9.83 3.66 11.62
C ASN A 250 -9.53 3.64 10.11
N SER A 251 -8.95 4.73 9.61
CA SER A 251 -8.38 4.90 8.27
C SER A 251 -7.14 4.04 7.98
N ARG A 252 -6.95 2.92 8.69
CA ARG A 252 -5.74 2.07 8.66
C ARG A 252 -5.68 1.16 7.44
N PHE A 253 -6.83 0.87 6.84
CA PHE A 253 -6.91 0.13 5.59
C PHE A 253 -7.11 1.14 4.48
N ILE A 254 -6.30 1.04 3.41
CA ILE A 254 -6.60 1.74 2.16
C ILE A 254 -8.04 1.38 1.81
N ASN A 255 -8.85 2.36 1.40
CA ASN A 255 -10.29 2.21 1.22
C ASN A 255 -10.59 1.08 0.22
N ASN A 256 -10.66 -0.16 0.72
CA ASN A 256 -10.65 -1.40 -0.06
C ASN A 256 -12.01 -1.67 -0.71
N LYS A 257 -12.98 -0.77 -0.47
CA LYS A 257 -14.35 -0.83 -0.97
C LYS A 257 -14.49 0.05 -2.21
N ILE A 258 -14.59 -0.59 -3.36
CA ILE A 258 -14.79 0.05 -4.65
C ILE A 258 -16.27 -0.08 -5.01
N ASN A 259 -16.95 1.04 -5.22
CA ASN A 259 -18.35 1.06 -5.63
C ASN A 259 -18.44 1.21 -7.16
N LEU A 260 -19.02 0.20 -7.82
CA LEU A 260 -19.24 0.14 -9.26
C LEU A 260 -20.74 0.15 -9.53
N GLN A 261 -21.24 1.30 -9.96
CA GLN A 261 -22.66 1.51 -10.24
C GLN A 261 -23.01 1.08 -11.66
N ILE A 262 -24.28 0.75 -11.88
CA ILE A 262 -24.80 0.40 -13.20
C ILE A 262 -24.62 1.57 -14.17
N ASN A 263 -23.90 1.33 -15.25
CA ASN A 263 -23.74 2.29 -16.33
C ASN A 263 -24.73 1.98 -17.46
N LYS A 264 -25.68 2.88 -17.72
CA LYS A 264 -26.69 2.71 -18.77
C LYS A 264 -26.11 2.69 -20.19
N ASN A 265 -24.94 3.30 -20.40
CA ASN A 265 -24.28 3.32 -21.70
C ASN A 265 -23.45 2.07 -21.95
N ASP A 266 -22.97 1.42 -20.88
CA ASP A 266 -22.12 0.24 -20.94
C ASP A 266 -22.47 -0.76 -19.83
N PRO A 267 -23.43 -1.66 -20.08
CA PRO A 267 -23.98 -2.57 -19.07
C PRO A 267 -23.03 -3.71 -18.70
N PHE A 268 -21.81 -3.73 -19.24
CA PHE A 268 -20.76 -4.71 -18.94
C PHE A 268 -19.47 -4.03 -18.43
N GLU A 269 -19.59 -2.84 -17.84
CA GLU A 269 -18.53 -2.17 -17.07
C GLU A 269 -18.86 -2.24 -15.57
N GLY A 270 -18.74 -3.42 -14.98
CA GLY A 270 -18.99 -3.67 -13.56
C GLY A 270 -17.80 -4.28 -12.84
N ILE A 271 -18.09 -5.07 -11.81
CA ILE A 271 -17.09 -5.66 -10.90
C ILE A 271 -16.16 -6.62 -11.64
N ILE A 272 -16.70 -7.49 -12.48
CA ILE A 272 -15.92 -8.49 -13.22
C ILE A 272 -15.02 -7.79 -14.24
N GLN A 273 -15.55 -6.84 -15.02
CA GLN A 273 -14.77 -6.09 -15.97
C GLN A 273 -13.69 -5.23 -15.29
N TYR A 274 -13.98 -4.64 -14.14
CA TYR A 274 -12.98 -3.95 -13.32
C TYR A 274 -11.83 -4.89 -12.94
N LEU A 275 -12.13 -6.10 -12.45
CA LEU A 275 -11.12 -7.10 -12.10
C LEU A 275 -10.30 -7.53 -13.33
N ASN A 276 -10.95 -7.75 -14.47
CA ASN A 276 -10.27 -8.08 -15.73
C ASN A 276 -9.29 -6.97 -16.16
N ASN A 277 -9.72 -5.71 -16.08
CA ASN A 277 -8.88 -4.55 -16.40
C ASN A 277 -7.66 -4.45 -15.46
N GLN A 278 -7.84 -4.74 -14.17
CA GLN A 278 -6.76 -4.69 -13.17
C GLN A 278 -5.69 -5.76 -13.42
N CYS A 279 -6.07 -6.97 -13.85
CA CYS A 279 -5.10 -8.03 -14.15
C CYS A 279 -4.65 -8.08 -15.63
N GLY A 280 -5.13 -7.14 -16.46
CA GLY A 280 -4.77 -7.05 -17.88
C GLY A 280 -5.25 -8.24 -18.71
N GLY A 281 -6.42 -8.80 -18.40
CA GLY A 281 -6.98 -9.96 -19.11
C GLY A 281 -8.06 -10.68 -18.31
N ASN A 282 -8.41 -11.90 -18.71
CA ASN A 282 -9.43 -12.72 -18.04
C ASN A 282 -9.00 -13.04 -16.58
N SER A 283 -9.78 -12.56 -15.61
CA SER A 283 -9.46 -12.62 -14.18
C SER A 283 -9.47 -14.05 -13.61
N HIS A 284 -10.16 -15.00 -14.25
CA HIS A 284 -10.05 -16.42 -13.90
C HIS A 284 -8.69 -16.99 -14.32
N GLU A 285 -8.25 -16.74 -15.56
CA GLU A 285 -6.96 -17.22 -16.06
C GLU A 285 -5.78 -16.63 -15.28
N LYS A 286 -5.94 -15.40 -14.76
CA LYS A 286 -4.97 -14.73 -13.89
C LYS A 286 -5.06 -15.16 -12.42
N GLY A 287 -6.02 -16.01 -12.08
CA GLY A 287 -6.20 -16.54 -10.73
C GLY A 287 -6.76 -15.55 -9.71
N VAL A 288 -7.28 -14.40 -10.14
CA VAL A 288 -7.90 -13.38 -9.27
C VAL A 288 -9.26 -13.85 -8.76
N ILE A 289 -10.06 -14.44 -9.65
CA ILE A 289 -11.33 -15.09 -9.33
C ILE A 289 -11.33 -16.53 -9.86
N GLU A 290 -12.36 -17.31 -9.51
CA GLU A 290 -12.58 -18.63 -10.09
C GLU A 290 -14.00 -18.73 -10.64
N VAL A 291 -14.14 -19.17 -11.89
CA VAL A 291 -15.43 -19.31 -12.58
C VAL A 291 -15.69 -20.79 -12.75
N THR A 292 -16.84 -21.26 -12.29
CA THR A 292 -17.26 -22.66 -12.36
C THR A 292 -18.73 -22.76 -12.74
N ALA A 293 -19.15 -23.96 -13.14
CA ALA A 293 -20.53 -24.23 -13.47
C ALA A 293 -20.92 -25.67 -13.08
N SER A 294 -22.23 -25.95 -13.04
CA SER A 294 -22.77 -27.27 -12.71
C SER A 294 -22.34 -28.36 -13.68
N SER A 295 -22.32 -28.05 -14.98
CA SER A 295 -21.93 -28.94 -16.07
C SER A 295 -21.50 -28.12 -17.28
N THR A 296 -20.93 -28.75 -18.31
CA THR A 296 -20.55 -28.05 -19.53
C THR A 296 -20.72 -28.98 -20.72
N ALA A 297 -21.67 -28.65 -21.59
CA ALA A 297 -21.93 -29.34 -22.85
C ALA A 297 -21.18 -28.69 -24.01
N CYS A 298 -21.06 -27.35 -24.01
CA CYS A 298 -20.40 -26.59 -25.08
C CYS A 298 -19.67 -25.36 -24.53
N ASN A 299 -18.44 -25.16 -25.04
CA ASN A 299 -17.51 -24.07 -24.71
C ASN A 299 -17.18 -23.91 -23.21
N SER A 300 -16.11 -23.20 -22.88
CA SER A 300 -15.74 -22.98 -21.48
C SER A 300 -16.68 -21.96 -20.81
N CYS A 301 -17.10 -22.25 -19.58
CA CYS A 301 -17.85 -21.29 -18.74
C CYS A 301 -17.04 -20.04 -18.37
N VAL A 302 -15.72 -20.10 -18.50
CA VAL A 302 -14.78 -19.00 -18.23
C VAL A 302 -14.94 -17.85 -19.22
N GLY A 303 -15.39 -18.10 -20.45
CA GLY A 303 -15.57 -17.03 -21.43
C GLY A 303 -16.70 -16.05 -21.10
N VAL A 304 -17.62 -16.44 -20.20
CA VAL A 304 -18.80 -15.64 -19.83
C VAL A 304 -18.41 -14.33 -19.13
N ILE A 305 -17.21 -14.25 -18.55
CA ILE A 305 -16.70 -13.02 -17.92
C ILE A 305 -15.97 -12.08 -18.87
N ASP A 306 -15.77 -12.47 -20.14
CA ASP A 306 -15.07 -11.64 -21.12
C ASP A 306 -16.07 -10.78 -21.91
N LYS A 307 -16.02 -9.46 -21.71
CA LYS A 307 -16.94 -8.49 -22.34
C LYS A 307 -17.06 -8.62 -23.86
N ASN A 308 -15.94 -8.93 -24.53
CA ASN A 308 -15.87 -9.05 -25.99
C ASN A 308 -16.00 -10.49 -26.50
N TRP A 309 -16.47 -11.41 -25.65
CA TRP A 309 -16.63 -12.80 -26.07
C TRP A 309 -17.77 -12.94 -27.09
N GLY A 310 -17.45 -13.58 -28.21
CA GLY A 310 -18.37 -13.81 -29.33
C GLY A 310 -19.02 -15.19 -29.33
N SER A 311 -18.92 -15.94 -28.23
CA SER A 311 -19.49 -17.28 -28.08
C SER A 311 -20.42 -17.35 -26.86
N ASN A 312 -20.92 -18.54 -26.57
CA ASN A 312 -21.67 -18.84 -25.36
C ASN A 312 -21.11 -20.05 -24.63
N TRP A 313 -21.36 -20.11 -23.34
CA TRP A 313 -21.31 -21.35 -22.58
C TRP A 313 -22.70 -22.02 -22.60
N LEU A 314 -22.72 -23.35 -22.55
CA LEU A 314 -23.93 -24.16 -22.47
C LEU A 314 -23.73 -25.30 -21.46
N SER A 315 -24.65 -25.42 -20.50
CA SER A 315 -24.73 -26.58 -19.60
C SER A 315 -25.29 -27.83 -20.30
N ASN A 316 -25.27 -28.97 -19.63
CA ASN A 316 -26.15 -30.09 -19.99
C ASN A 316 -27.63 -29.74 -19.73
N ASP A 317 -28.53 -30.56 -20.24
CA ASP A 317 -29.98 -30.44 -20.05
C ASP A 317 -30.41 -30.95 -18.66
N ASP A 318 -29.85 -30.36 -17.62
CA ASP A 318 -30.07 -30.73 -16.22
C ASP A 318 -30.82 -29.61 -15.49
N SER A 319 -31.84 -29.98 -14.73
CA SER A 319 -32.54 -29.05 -13.83
C SER A 319 -31.58 -28.44 -12.80
N ASP A 320 -31.85 -27.21 -12.37
CA ASP A 320 -31.03 -26.49 -11.38
C ASP A 320 -29.57 -26.23 -11.81
N SER A 321 -29.32 -26.18 -13.12
CA SER A 321 -28.02 -25.78 -13.66
C SER A 321 -27.62 -24.37 -13.21
N TRP A 322 -26.33 -24.18 -12.92
CA TRP A 322 -25.82 -22.93 -12.37
C TRP A 322 -24.45 -22.55 -12.95
N TRP A 323 -24.15 -21.26 -12.91
CA TRP A 323 -22.87 -20.64 -13.23
C TRP A 323 -22.46 -19.74 -12.06
N MET A 324 -21.21 -19.82 -11.62
CA MET A 324 -20.74 -19.23 -10.36
C MET A 324 -19.38 -18.57 -10.50
N VAL A 325 -19.21 -17.46 -9.77
CA VAL A 325 -17.93 -16.81 -9.50
C VAL A 325 -17.57 -16.96 -8.02
N ASP A 326 -16.38 -17.49 -7.74
CA ASP A 326 -15.70 -17.35 -6.46
C ASP A 326 -14.72 -16.17 -6.55
N PHE A 327 -14.99 -15.11 -5.77
CA PHE A 327 -14.18 -13.91 -5.69
C PHE A 327 -12.90 -14.06 -4.85
N LYS A 328 -12.64 -15.28 -4.34
CA LYS A 328 -11.47 -15.70 -3.56
C LYS A 328 -11.26 -14.87 -2.31
N SER A 329 -10.29 -13.95 -2.34
CA SER A 329 -9.97 -13.04 -1.23
C SER A 329 -10.87 -11.81 -1.23
N ASN A 330 -11.75 -11.63 -2.22
CA ASN A 330 -12.65 -10.48 -2.26
C ASN A 330 -14.07 -10.88 -1.88
N GLU A 331 -14.84 -9.89 -1.43
CA GLU A 331 -16.29 -9.99 -1.24
C GLU A 331 -17.01 -8.94 -2.08
N VAL A 332 -18.20 -9.28 -2.54
CA VAL A 332 -19.03 -8.39 -3.34
C VAL A 332 -20.42 -8.24 -2.71
N ALA A 333 -20.85 -7.00 -2.52
CA ALA A 333 -22.25 -6.69 -2.23
C ALA A 333 -22.92 -6.28 -3.55
N ILE A 334 -23.94 -7.00 -3.97
CA ILE A 334 -24.57 -6.83 -5.28
C ILE A 334 -25.77 -5.90 -5.17
N ASN A 335 -25.87 -4.89 -6.02
CA ASN A 335 -27.06 -4.05 -6.19
C ASN A 335 -27.63 -4.08 -7.63
N GLY A 336 -27.00 -4.86 -8.51
CA GLY A 336 -27.53 -5.14 -9.84
C GLY A 336 -26.63 -6.08 -10.63
N TYR A 337 -27.14 -6.55 -11.75
CA TYR A 337 -26.43 -7.47 -12.64
C TYR A 337 -26.93 -7.38 -14.08
N SER A 338 -26.06 -7.71 -15.03
CA SER A 338 -26.38 -7.82 -16.45
C SER A 338 -26.16 -9.23 -16.95
N ILE A 339 -27.03 -9.68 -17.86
CA ILE A 339 -26.88 -10.96 -18.57
C ILE A 339 -27.01 -10.70 -20.07
N LYS A 340 -26.17 -11.36 -20.87
CA LYS A 340 -26.22 -11.39 -22.34
C LYS A 340 -26.48 -12.80 -22.85
N THR A 341 -27.39 -12.92 -23.82
CA THR A 341 -27.68 -14.16 -24.54
C THR A 341 -26.83 -14.34 -25.78
N TYR A 342 -26.76 -15.58 -26.24
CA TYR A 342 -26.09 -15.91 -27.50
C TYR A 342 -26.94 -15.55 -28.72
N ASP A 343 -26.39 -15.74 -29.92
CA ASP A 343 -26.99 -15.33 -31.19
C ASP A 343 -28.19 -16.18 -31.67
N TYR A 344 -28.79 -17.00 -30.80
CA TYR A 344 -29.97 -17.79 -31.12
C TYR A 344 -31.23 -16.94 -31.36
N GLY A 345 -32.08 -17.36 -32.28
CA GLY A 345 -33.40 -16.73 -32.49
C GLY A 345 -34.33 -16.86 -31.27
N ALA A 346 -35.44 -16.11 -31.26
CA ALA A 346 -36.45 -16.21 -30.20
C ALA A 346 -37.03 -17.64 -30.09
N GLY A 347 -37.42 -18.04 -28.88
CA GLY A 347 -37.94 -19.38 -28.56
C GLY A 347 -36.88 -20.48 -28.49
N ARG A 348 -35.61 -20.11 -28.30
CA ARG A 348 -34.46 -21.03 -28.17
C ARG A 348 -34.01 -21.16 -26.72
N GLN A 349 -32.77 -21.59 -26.49
CA GLN A 349 -32.20 -21.89 -25.17
C GLN A 349 -31.89 -20.63 -24.33
N HIS A 350 -32.70 -19.58 -24.47
CA HIS A 350 -32.57 -18.33 -23.74
C HIS A 350 -33.10 -18.48 -22.32
N LEU A 351 -32.36 -17.95 -21.36
CA LEU A 351 -32.74 -17.97 -19.94
C LEU A 351 -34.09 -17.27 -19.73
N ARG A 352 -34.96 -17.88 -18.90
CA ARG A 352 -36.33 -17.43 -18.67
C ARG A 352 -36.70 -17.30 -17.19
N THR A 353 -36.27 -18.25 -16.38
CA THR A 353 -36.53 -18.26 -14.93
C THR A 353 -35.23 -18.61 -14.18
N TRP A 354 -34.77 -17.70 -13.31
CA TRP A 354 -33.51 -17.84 -12.60
C TRP A 354 -33.51 -17.15 -11.23
N ARG A 355 -32.51 -17.49 -10.43
CA ARG A 355 -32.15 -16.77 -9.20
C ARG A 355 -30.71 -16.32 -9.25
N LEU A 356 -30.46 -15.12 -8.74
CA LEU A 356 -29.15 -14.68 -8.33
C LEU A 356 -28.97 -15.00 -6.85
N GLU A 357 -27.92 -15.73 -6.50
CA GLU A 357 -27.69 -16.22 -5.14
C GLU A 357 -26.26 -15.91 -4.69
N GLY A 358 -26.09 -15.61 -3.40
CA GLY A 358 -24.80 -15.35 -2.77
C GLY A 358 -24.49 -16.32 -1.63
N SER A 359 -23.21 -16.62 -1.42
CA SER A 359 -22.72 -17.49 -0.33
C SER A 359 -21.34 -17.04 0.16
N ASN A 360 -21.01 -17.38 1.42
CA ASN A 360 -19.68 -17.16 2.00
C ASN A 360 -18.91 -18.46 2.28
N ASP A 361 -19.59 -19.61 2.21
CA ASP A 361 -18.99 -20.93 2.49
C ASP A 361 -19.17 -21.93 1.33
N GLY A 362 -19.89 -21.53 0.27
CA GLY A 362 -20.24 -22.37 -0.88
C GLY A 362 -21.32 -23.42 -0.59
N LYS A 363 -21.86 -23.46 0.63
CA LYS A 363 -22.83 -24.48 1.10
C LYS A 363 -24.18 -23.86 1.39
N GLU A 364 -24.23 -22.78 2.15
CA GLU A 364 -25.45 -22.02 2.43
C GLU A 364 -25.58 -20.86 1.44
N TRP A 365 -26.74 -20.79 0.78
CA TRP A 365 -27.00 -19.85 -0.31
C TRP A 365 -28.19 -18.95 0.04
N PHE A 366 -28.00 -17.65 -0.15
CA PHE A 366 -29.01 -16.62 0.09
C PHE A 366 -29.49 -16.04 -1.24
N SER A 367 -30.80 -15.89 -1.40
CA SER A 367 -31.38 -15.27 -2.60
C SER A 367 -31.10 -13.76 -2.60
N ILE A 368 -30.50 -13.26 -3.67
CA ILE A 368 -30.27 -11.83 -3.92
C ILE A 368 -31.40 -11.27 -4.80
N ASP A 369 -31.73 -11.97 -5.88
CA ASP A 369 -32.81 -11.61 -6.80
C ASP A 369 -33.44 -12.85 -7.41
N GLU A 370 -34.70 -12.76 -7.85
CA GLU A 370 -35.42 -13.82 -8.52
C GLU A 370 -36.22 -13.28 -9.71
N GLN A 371 -36.02 -13.89 -10.88
CA GLN A 371 -36.73 -13.58 -12.11
C GLN A 371 -37.52 -14.81 -12.54
N ARG A 372 -38.82 -14.63 -12.84
CA ARG A 372 -39.74 -15.71 -13.24
C ARG A 372 -40.41 -15.37 -14.55
N ASP A 373 -40.44 -16.33 -15.47
CA ASP A 373 -41.11 -16.21 -16.77
C ASP A 373 -40.72 -14.93 -17.53
N ASN A 374 -39.44 -14.55 -17.48
CA ASN A 374 -38.93 -13.30 -18.03
C ASN A 374 -38.57 -13.45 -19.53
N ASP A 375 -39.14 -12.56 -20.34
CA ASP A 375 -39.00 -12.57 -21.82
C ASP A 375 -37.91 -11.62 -22.35
N GLN A 376 -37.27 -10.80 -21.50
CA GLN A 376 -36.31 -9.77 -21.92
C GLN A 376 -35.07 -10.34 -22.61
N LEU A 377 -34.72 -11.60 -22.30
CA LEU A 377 -33.59 -12.32 -22.88
C LEU A 377 -33.96 -13.16 -24.10
N ASN A 378 -35.23 -13.16 -24.55
CA ASN A 378 -35.71 -14.04 -25.62
C ASN A 378 -35.34 -13.56 -27.04
N GLY A 379 -34.04 -13.39 -27.32
CA GLY A 379 -33.57 -12.88 -28.60
C GLY A 379 -32.07 -13.04 -28.82
N SER A 380 -31.67 -12.87 -30.07
CA SER A 380 -30.28 -13.01 -30.50
C SER A 380 -29.44 -11.84 -29.98
N ASN A 381 -28.37 -12.14 -29.24
CA ASN A 381 -27.48 -11.14 -28.64
C ASN A 381 -28.19 -10.10 -27.77
N PHE A 382 -29.32 -10.48 -27.17
CA PHE A 382 -30.03 -9.59 -26.25
C PHE A 382 -29.28 -9.52 -24.93
N PHE A 383 -29.41 -8.39 -24.26
CA PHE A 383 -28.95 -8.21 -22.90
C PHE A 383 -29.98 -7.42 -22.12
N ALA A 384 -30.00 -7.65 -20.82
CA ALA A 384 -30.79 -6.86 -19.89
C ALA A 384 -30.01 -6.71 -18.59
N THR A 385 -30.31 -5.61 -17.89
CA THR A 385 -29.72 -5.26 -16.60
C THR A 385 -30.85 -5.12 -15.59
N TRP A 386 -30.68 -5.74 -14.44
CA TRP A 386 -31.63 -5.69 -13.33
C TRP A 386 -30.99 -5.02 -12.13
N GLU A 387 -31.71 -4.05 -11.55
CA GLU A 387 -31.41 -3.47 -10.24
C GLU A 387 -32.06 -4.34 -9.16
N CYS A 388 -31.37 -4.55 -8.05
CA CYS A 388 -31.89 -5.28 -6.90
C CYS A 388 -31.55 -4.56 -5.58
N GLU A 389 -32.19 -4.98 -4.48
CA GLU A 389 -31.79 -4.50 -3.15
C GLU A 389 -30.34 -4.90 -2.88
N THR A 390 -29.56 -3.95 -2.37
CA THR A 390 -28.14 -4.19 -2.07
C THR A 390 -27.98 -5.37 -1.12
N SER A 391 -27.30 -6.41 -1.58
CA SER A 391 -27.07 -7.61 -0.79
C SER A 391 -26.06 -7.36 0.34
N GLN A 392 -26.01 -8.27 1.31
CA GLN A 392 -24.82 -8.40 2.15
C GLN A 392 -23.60 -8.82 1.29
N PRO A 393 -22.36 -8.58 1.75
CA PRO A 393 -21.17 -9.03 1.03
C PRO A 393 -21.07 -10.56 0.94
N PHE A 394 -20.75 -11.06 -0.25
CA PHE A 394 -20.55 -12.48 -0.53
C PHE A 394 -19.23 -12.75 -1.25
N ARG A 395 -18.56 -13.84 -0.89
CA ARG A 395 -17.41 -14.37 -1.64
C ARG A 395 -17.84 -15.12 -2.90
N PHE A 396 -18.96 -15.85 -2.85
CA PHE A 396 -19.47 -16.63 -3.96
C PHE A 396 -20.76 -16.00 -4.46
N VAL A 397 -20.88 -15.81 -5.78
CA VAL A 397 -22.12 -15.37 -6.42
C VAL A 397 -22.41 -16.31 -7.58
N ARG A 398 -23.64 -16.80 -7.66
CA ARG A 398 -24.08 -17.67 -8.76
C ARG A 398 -25.42 -17.24 -9.34
N ILE A 399 -25.58 -17.53 -10.62
CA ILE A 399 -26.88 -17.53 -11.30
C ILE A 399 -27.31 -18.98 -11.46
N ARG A 400 -28.49 -19.32 -10.97
CA ARG A 400 -29.07 -20.66 -11.07
C ARG A 400 -30.36 -20.61 -11.86
N GLN A 401 -30.44 -21.42 -12.91
CA GLN A 401 -31.67 -21.61 -13.67
C GLN A 401 -32.67 -22.41 -12.83
N THR A 402 -33.85 -21.84 -12.55
CA THR A 402 -34.86 -22.41 -11.63
C THR A 402 -36.12 -22.88 -12.35
N GLY A 403 -36.11 -22.88 -13.68
CA GLY A 403 -37.19 -23.39 -14.52
C GLY A 403 -36.72 -23.67 -15.95
N GLU A 404 -37.65 -24.02 -16.82
CA GLU A 404 -37.36 -24.23 -18.24
C GLU A 404 -36.97 -22.91 -18.93
N ASN A 405 -36.07 -23.00 -19.91
CA ASN A 405 -35.70 -21.91 -20.82
C ASN A 405 -36.81 -21.66 -21.87
N HIS A 406 -36.58 -20.71 -22.78
CA HIS A 406 -37.56 -20.35 -23.82
C HIS A 406 -37.90 -21.45 -24.83
N CYS A 407 -37.17 -22.57 -24.86
CA CYS A 407 -37.50 -23.74 -25.68
C CYS A 407 -38.05 -24.94 -24.89
N GLY A 408 -38.42 -24.75 -23.62
CA GLY A 408 -38.99 -25.81 -22.79
C GLY A 408 -37.97 -26.86 -22.35
N MET A 409 -36.69 -26.49 -22.25
CA MET A 409 -35.59 -27.37 -21.83
C MET A 409 -34.84 -26.76 -20.63
N HIS A 410 -33.97 -27.54 -19.98
CA HIS A 410 -33.12 -27.13 -18.87
C HIS A 410 -31.68 -26.80 -19.29
N TYR A 411 -31.39 -26.73 -20.58
CA TYR A 411 -30.16 -26.12 -21.07
C TYR A 411 -30.01 -24.68 -20.55
N PHE A 412 -28.89 -24.41 -19.88
CA PHE A 412 -28.52 -23.10 -19.40
C PHE A 412 -27.45 -22.49 -20.30
N SER A 413 -27.78 -21.41 -20.99
CA SER A 413 -26.84 -20.72 -21.88
C SER A 413 -26.59 -19.27 -21.45
N LEU A 414 -25.32 -18.87 -21.44
CA LEU A 414 -24.85 -17.52 -21.13
C LEU A 414 -23.77 -17.10 -22.12
N SER A 415 -23.82 -15.86 -22.59
CA SER A 415 -22.77 -15.26 -23.44
C SER A 415 -22.01 -14.14 -22.73
N GLY A 416 -22.59 -13.53 -21.70
CA GLY A 416 -21.92 -12.53 -20.88
C GLY A 416 -22.66 -12.31 -19.55
N VAL A 417 -21.91 -12.12 -18.47
CA VAL A 417 -22.44 -11.76 -17.15
C VAL A 417 -21.60 -10.65 -16.54
N GLU A 418 -22.26 -9.67 -15.92
CA GLU A 418 -21.60 -8.62 -15.14
C GLU A 418 -22.39 -8.34 -13.85
N PHE A 419 -21.68 -7.96 -12.79
CA PHE A 419 -22.22 -7.64 -11.48
C PHE A 419 -21.89 -6.20 -11.08
N PHE A 420 -22.79 -5.57 -10.33
CA PHE A 420 -22.68 -4.19 -9.86
C PHE A 420 -22.89 -4.10 -8.35
N GLY A 421 -22.32 -3.08 -7.73
CA GLY A 421 -22.42 -2.82 -6.29
C GLY A 421 -21.06 -2.48 -5.70
N SER A 422 -20.71 -3.07 -4.56
CA SER A 422 -19.42 -2.80 -3.91
C SER A 422 -18.52 -4.02 -3.89
N LEU A 423 -17.29 -3.87 -4.36
CA LEU A 423 -16.21 -4.85 -4.25
C LEU A 423 -15.33 -4.48 -3.05
N THR A 424 -15.18 -5.37 -2.09
CA THR A 424 -14.27 -5.21 -0.95
C THR A 424 -13.12 -6.19 -1.07
N ARG A 425 -11.89 -5.67 -1.12
CA ARG A 425 -10.66 -6.47 -1.09
C ARG A 425 -10.33 -6.83 0.36
N LYS A 426 -10.15 -8.12 0.68
CA LYS A 426 -9.64 -8.54 1.99
C LYS A 426 -8.13 -8.59 2.02
#